data_AF-A0A1X7AFD7-F1
#
_entry.id   AF-A0A1X7AFD7-F1
#
_cell.length_a   1.000
_cell.length_b   1.000
_cell.length_c   1.000
_cell.angle_alpha   90.00
_cell.angle_beta   90.00
_cell.angle_gamma   90.00
#
_symmetry.space_group_name_H-M   'P 1'
#
loop_
_entity.id
_entity.type
_entity.pdbx_description
1 polymer ?
#
loop_
_entity_poly.entity_id
_entity_poly.type
_entity_poly.pdbx_seq_one_letter_code
_entity_poly.pdbx_strand_id
1 'polypeptide(L)'
;MNSFGAGREADLADHPTVKPTVLVADAIMDVSHRGDVVLDVFGRFGASLLAAEKTGRRARLIELDPAYVDIAIHRWQEMTRENAVHAVTGQTFDALSAANDTTSEQEVDHV
;
A
#
# COMPACT_ATOMS: atom_id res chain seq x y z
N MET A 1 -2.30 8.43 27.91
CA MET A 1 -1.46 7.23 28.10
C MET A 1 -1.38 6.59 26.74
N ASN A 2 -0.30 6.86 26.01
CA ASN A 2 -0.18 6.47 24.60
C ASN A 2 0.61 5.17 24.54
N SER A 3 -0.09 4.08 24.21
CA SER A 3 0.47 2.74 24.15
C SER A 3 0.90 2.44 22.72
N PHE A 4 2.19 2.55 22.45
CA PHE A 4 2.83 2.07 21.22
C PHE A 4 2.98 0.55 21.33
N GLY A 5 2.32 -0.22 20.45
CA GLY A 5 2.36 -1.68 20.49
C GLY A 5 2.16 -2.31 19.12
N ALA A 6 2.95 -3.35 18.83
CA ALA A 6 3.13 -4.05 17.55
C ALA A 6 1.89 -4.84 17.03
N GLY A 7 0.71 -4.67 17.64
CA GLY A 7 -0.54 -5.35 17.24
C GLY A 7 -1.52 -4.47 16.45
N ARG A 8 -1.20 -3.18 16.25
CA ARG A 8 -2.16 -2.23 15.65
C ARG A 8 -2.54 -2.57 14.22
N GLU A 9 -1.72 -3.25 13.42
CA GLU A 9 -2.07 -3.61 12.04
C GLU A 9 -3.22 -4.62 11.95
N ALA A 10 -3.20 -5.64 12.81
CA ALA A 10 -4.31 -6.58 12.94
C ALA A 10 -5.53 -5.89 13.57
N ASP A 11 -5.33 -5.05 14.60
CA ASP A 11 -6.42 -4.30 15.23
C ASP A 11 -7.03 -3.24 14.28
N LEU A 12 -6.26 -2.68 13.34
CA LEU A 12 -6.75 -1.80 12.28
C LEU A 12 -7.60 -2.56 11.27
N ALA A 13 -7.31 -3.84 11.02
CA ALA A 13 -8.15 -4.67 10.16
C ALA A 13 -9.55 -4.91 10.79
N ASP A 14 -9.63 -4.93 12.12
CA ASP A 14 -10.87 -5.16 12.90
C ASP A 14 -11.48 -3.87 13.52
N HIS A 15 -10.87 -2.70 13.33
CA HIS A 15 -11.40 -1.45 13.90
C HIS A 15 -12.56 -0.90 13.04
N PRO A 16 -13.70 -0.49 13.64
CA PRO A 16 -14.89 -0.04 12.90
C PRO A 16 -14.73 1.23 12.01
N THR A 17 -13.53 1.80 11.94
CA THR A 17 -13.21 2.99 11.12
C THR A 17 -12.22 2.73 9.98
N VAL A 18 -11.82 1.48 9.72
CA VAL A 18 -11.31 1.17 8.36
C VAL A 18 -12.49 1.21 7.40
N LYS A 19 -12.41 2.09 6.39
CA LYS A 19 -13.37 2.05 5.29
C LYS A 19 -13.29 0.65 4.67
N PRO A 20 -14.38 -0.15 4.72
CA PRO A 20 -14.36 -1.45 4.09
C PRO A 20 -14.06 -1.25 2.61
N THR A 21 -13.08 -1.99 2.06
CA THR A 21 -12.73 -1.93 0.63
C THR A 21 -13.96 -2.13 -0.27
N VAL A 22 -14.97 -2.86 0.23
CA VAL A 22 -16.26 -3.07 -0.43
C VAL A 22 -17.02 -1.75 -0.66
N LEU A 23 -17.06 -0.86 0.33
CA LEU A 23 -17.76 0.43 0.19
C LEU A 23 -17.03 1.34 -0.81
N VAL A 24 -15.69 1.32 -0.79
CA VAL A 24 -14.88 2.07 -1.76
C VAL A 24 -15.07 1.51 -3.17
N ALA A 25 -15.15 0.18 -3.33
CA ALA A 25 -15.41 -0.47 -4.61
C ALA A 25 -16.78 -0.09 -5.17
N ASP A 26 -17.82 -0.09 -4.33
CA ASP A 26 -19.18 0.32 -4.68
C ASP A 26 -19.20 1.75 -5.23
N ALA A 27 -18.62 2.69 -4.46
CA ALA A 27 -18.53 4.09 -4.87
C ALA A 27 -17.74 4.30 -6.18
N ILE A 28 -16.64 3.55 -6.40
CA ILE A 28 -15.89 3.59 -7.66
C ILE A 28 -16.75 3.09 -8.82
N MET A 29 -17.55 2.04 -8.61
CA MET A 29 -18.37 1.45 -9.67
C MET A 29 -19.51 2.38 -10.13
N ASP A 30 -20.04 3.20 -9.22
CA ASP A 30 -21.12 4.15 -9.53
C ASP A 30 -20.70 5.30 -10.44
N VAL A 31 -19.42 5.68 -10.41
CA VAL A 31 -18.93 6.93 -11.05
C VAL A 31 -17.80 6.72 -12.05
N SER A 32 -17.44 5.48 -12.37
CA SER A 32 -16.35 5.16 -13.31
C SER A 32 -16.63 3.91 -14.13
N HIS A 33 -16.00 3.80 -15.28
CA HIS A 33 -15.99 2.59 -16.10
C HIS A 33 -14.74 1.75 -15.82
N ARG A 34 -14.77 0.48 -16.25
CA ARG A 34 -13.56 -0.36 -16.25
C ARG A 34 -12.45 0.31 -17.06
N GLY A 35 -11.23 0.25 -16.55
CA GLY A 35 -10.06 0.88 -17.14
C GLY A 35 -9.87 2.37 -16.80
N ASP A 36 -10.87 3.04 -16.21
CA ASP A 36 -10.72 4.42 -15.73
C ASP A 36 -9.69 4.51 -14.61
N VAL A 37 -9.19 5.73 -14.37
CA VAL A 37 -8.21 6.03 -13.33
C VAL A 37 -8.92 6.59 -12.09
N VAL A 38 -8.66 5.98 -10.94
CA VAL A 38 -9.07 6.49 -9.62
C VAL A 38 -7.85 7.13 -8.96
N LEU A 39 -7.91 8.45 -8.71
CA LEU A 39 -6.88 9.20 -8.00
C LEU A 39 -7.21 9.25 -6.52
N ASP A 40 -6.25 8.85 -5.68
CA ASP A 40 -6.32 9.01 -4.23
C ASP A 40 -5.06 9.72 -3.73
N VAL A 41 -5.21 10.97 -3.32
CA VAL A 41 -4.08 11.81 -2.87
C VAL A 41 -3.72 11.59 -1.40
N PHE A 42 -4.43 10.69 -0.72
CA PHE A 42 -4.17 10.26 0.66
C PHE A 42 -4.25 8.73 0.74
N GLY A 43 -3.38 8.07 -0.03
CA GLY A 43 -3.46 6.64 -0.28
C GLY A 43 -3.44 5.77 0.98
N ARG A 44 -2.76 6.22 2.04
CA ARG A 44 -2.59 5.52 3.32
C ARG A 44 -2.27 4.04 3.07
N PHE A 45 -2.97 3.14 3.76
CA PHE A 45 -2.86 1.68 3.65
C PHE A 45 -3.45 1.09 2.34
N GLY A 46 -3.74 1.89 1.32
CA GLY A 46 -4.07 1.40 -0.03
C GLY A 46 -5.50 0.91 -0.24
N ALA A 47 -6.49 1.33 0.55
CA ALA A 47 -7.88 0.84 0.35
C ALA A 47 -8.44 1.13 -1.05
N SER A 48 -8.17 2.32 -1.60
CA SER A 48 -8.57 2.71 -2.95
C SER A 48 -7.83 1.94 -4.03
N LEU A 49 -6.55 1.60 -3.81
CA LEU A 49 -5.77 0.73 -4.68
C LEU A 49 -6.40 -0.65 -4.79
N LEU A 50 -6.68 -1.29 -3.65
CA LEU A 50 -7.29 -2.61 -3.62
C LEU A 50 -8.70 -2.61 -4.23
N ALA A 51 -9.50 -1.56 -3.97
CA ALA A 51 -10.84 -1.43 -4.53
C ALA A 51 -10.83 -1.24 -6.05
N ALA A 52 -9.95 -0.37 -6.57
CA ALA A 52 -9.81 -0.14 -8.00
C ALA A 52 -9.36 -1.43 -8.72
N GLU A 53 -8.36 -2.12 -8.18
CA GLU A 53 -7.86 -3.39 -8.72
C GLU A 53 -8.99 -4.45 -8.82
N LYS A 54 -9.71 -4.69 -7.70
CA LYS A 54 -10.84 -5.64 -7.66
C LYS A 54 -11.95 -5.31 -8.66
N THR A 55 -12.15 -4.03 -8.95
CA THR A 55 -13.20 -3.56 -9.84
C THR A 55 -12.70 -3.36 -11.28
N GLY A 56 -11.42 -3.63 -11.58
CA GLY A 56 -10.84 -3.47 -12.90
C GLY A 56 -10.66 -2.02 -13.34
N ARG A 57 -10.38 -1.13 -12.39
CA ARG A 57 -9.93 0.25 -12.59
C ARG A 57 -8.43 0.33 -12.28
N ARG A 58 -7.79 1.42 -12.70
CA ARG A 58 -6.38 1.70 -12.37
C ARG A 58 -6.33 2.71 -11.23
N ALA A 59 -5.56 2.44 -10.19
CA ALA A 59 -5.37 3.40 -9.12
C ALA A 59 -4.11 4.26 -9.34
N ARG A 60 -4.13 5.52 -8.91
CA ARG A 60 -2.95 6.36 -8.74
C ARG A 60 -3.00 6.96 -7.34
N LEU A 61 -2.02 6.60 -6.52
CA LEU A 61 -1.98 6.99 -5.11
C LEU A 61 -0.84 7.98 -4.86
N ILE A 62 -1.06 8.90 -3.92
CA ILE A 62 -0.02 9.71 -3.29
C ILE A 62 -0.09 9.45 -1.79
N GLU A 63 1.05 9.16 -1.18
CA GLU A 63 1.19 8.98 0.27
C GLU A 63 2.56 9.53 0.69
N LEU A 64 2.59 10.19 1.84
CA LEU A 64 3.78 10.88 2.34
C LEU A 64 4.61 9.99 3.26
N ASP A 65 3.94 9.15 4.07
CA ASP A 65 4.62 8.25 5.00
C ASP A 65 5.10 6.99 4.26
N PRO A 66 6.42 6.75 4.14
CA PRO A 66 6.96 5.59 3.46
C PRO A 66 6.44 4.26 4.04
N ALA A 67 6.20 4.18 5.35
CA ALA A 67 5.69 2.97 5.98
C ALA A 67 4.28 2.62 5.47
N TYR A 68 3.44 3.62 5.20
CA TYR A 68 2.12 3.37 4.60
C TYR A 68 2.20 2.99 3.12
N VAL A 69 3.20 3.51 2.39
CA VAL A 69 3.47 3.09 1.02
C VAL A 69 3.83 1.59 0.99
N ASP A 70 4.72 1.15 1.87
CA ASP A 70 5.14 -0.25 1.96
C ASP A 70 3.96 -1.17 2.28
N ILE A 71 3.13 -0.79 3.27
CA ILE A 71 1.91 -1.54 3.62
C ILE A 71 0.96 -1.63 2.40
N ALA A 72 0.74 -0.53 1.69
CA ALA A 72 -0.14 -0.53 0.51
C ALA A 72 0.40 -1.45 -0.61
N ILE A 73 1.71 -1.44 -0.84
CA ILE A 73 2.38 -2.31 -1.81
C ILE A 73 2.22 -3.78 -1.40
N HIS A 74 2.58 -4.14 -0.17
CA HIS A 74 2.45 -5.52 0.33
C HIS A 74 1.03 -6.05 0.18
N ARG A 75 0.02 -5.27 0.62
CA ARG A 75 -1.39 -5.66 0.50
C ARG A 75 -1.83 -5.87 -0.96
N TRP A 76 -1.32 -5.06 -1.89
CA TRP A 76 -1.61 -5.23 -3.31
C TRP A 76 -0.92 -6.46 -3.89
N GLN A 77 0.36 -6.70 -3.58
CA GLN A 77 1.09 -7.90 -4.02
C GLN A 77 0.45 -9.19 -3.48
N GLU A 78 0.01 -9.21 -2.21
CA GLU A 78 -0.67 -10.36 -1.61
C GLU A 78 -1.99 -10.70 -2.33
N MET A 79 -2.74 -9.67 -2.69
CA MET A 79 -4.06 -9.80 -3.33
C MET A 79 -3.94 -10.22 -4.80
N THR A 80 -3.00 -9.64 -5.55
CA THR A 80 -2.85 -9.86 -7.00
C THR A 80 -1.89 -11.00 -7.34
N ARG A 81 -0.97 -11.31 -6.43
CA ARG A 81 0.22 -12.17 -6.65
C ARG A 81 1.18 -11.63 -7.71
N GLU A 82 1.11 -10.34 -8.00
CA GLU A 82 2.05 -9.64 -8.86
C GLU A 82 3.16 -8.98 -8.05
N ASN A 83 4.27 -8.64 -8.72
CA ASN A 83 5.38 -7.92 -8.13
C ASN A 83 5.25 -6.44 -8.45
N ALA A 84 5.24 -5.59 -7.43
CA ALA A 84 5.31 -4.15 -7.61
C ALA A 84 6.70 -3.77 -8.15
N VAL A 85 6.72 -2.88 -9.12
CA VAL A 85 7.95 -2.48 -9.83
C VAL A 85 8.16 -0.98 -9.65
N HIS A 86 9.36 -0.60 -9.24
CA HIS A 86 9.74 0.79 -9.16
C HIS A 86 9.84 1.39 -10.57
N ALA A 87 9.05 2.43 -10.83
CA ALA A 87 8.84 2.94 -12.20
C ALA A 87 10.11 3.46 -12.90
N VAL A 88 11.12 3.92 -12.14
CA VAL A 88 12.36 4.47 -12.71
C VAL A 88 13.43 3.40 -12.88
N THR A 89 13.62 2.53 -11.88
CA THR A 89 14.72 1.55 -11.89
C THR A 89 14.32 0.20 -12.49
N GLY A 90 13.02 -0.09 -12.60
CA GLY A 90 12.51 -1.37 -13.06
C GLY A 90 12.72 -2.53 -12.08
N GLN A 91 13.27 -2.26 -10.89
CA GLN A 91 13.48 -3.27 -9.86
C GLN A 91 12.16 -3.57 -9.13
N THR A 92 11.98 -4.83 -8.70
CA THR A 92 10.83 -5.19 -7.88
C THR A 92 10.96 -4.62 -6.49
N PHE A 93 9.83 -4.40 -5.83
CA PHE A 93 9.78 -3.93 -4.45
C PHE A 93 10.59 -4.87 -3.52
N ASP A 94 10.37 -6.18 -3.63
CA ASP A 94 11.09 -7.18 -2.83
C ASP A 94 12.61 -7.12 -3.02
N ALA A 95 13.10 -6.85 -4.23
CA ALA A 95 14.52 -6.71 -4.50
C ALA A 95 15.12 -5.42 -3.90
N LEU A 96 14.34 -4.34 -3.88
CA LEU A 96 14.75 -3.07 -3.27
C LEU A 96 14.77 -3.15 -1.74
N SER A 97 13.77 -3.81 -1.14
CA SER A 97 13.70 -4.01 0.31
C SER A 97 14.90 -4.82 0.82
N ALA A 98 15.27 -5.90 0.12
CA ALA A 98 16.45 -6.71 0.46
C ALA A 98 17.79 -5.94 0.35
N ALA A 99 17.90 -5.00 -0.58
CA ALA A 99 19.09 -4.16 -0.73
C ALA A 99 19.22 -3.09 0.39
N ASN A 100 18.09 -2.59 0.89
CA ASN A 100 18.07 -1.63 1.99
C ASN A 100 18.46 -2.30 3.32
N ASP A 101 18.00 -3.53 3.57
CA ASP A 101 18.38 -4.28 4.77
C ASP A 101 19.90 -4.52 4.83
N THR A 102 20.52 -4.84 3.70
CA THR A 102 21.99 -5.07 3.61
C THR A 102 22.83 -3.81 3.75
N THR A 103 22.25 -2.62 3.53
CA THR A 103 22.96 -1.33 3.68
C THR A 103 22.99 -0.85 5.14
N SER A 104 21.96 -1.17 5.92
CA SER A 104 21.87 -0.76 7.34
C SER A 104 22.83 -1.48 8.28
N GLU A 105 23.38 -2.64 7.88
CA GLU A 105 24.39 -3.38 8.65
C GLU A 105 25.82 -2.80 8.50
N GLN A 106 26.06 -1.89 7.57
CA GLN A 106 27.41 -1.35 7.30
C GLN A 106 27.71 0.02 7.94
N GLU A 107 26.72 0.69 8.57
CA GLU A 107 26.92 2.00 9.20
C GLU A 107 27.28 1.95 10.70
N VAL A 108 27.33 0.77 11.33
CA VAL A 108 27.52 0.67 12.80
C VAL A 108 28.98 0.60 13.27
N ASP A 109 29.97 0.61 12.36
CA ASP A 109 31.34 0.24 12.72
C ASP A 109 32.40 1.37 12.70
N HIS A 110 32.03 2.65 12.67
CA HIS A 110 33.02 3.75 12.78
C HIS A 110 32.50 4.99 13.54
N VAL A 111 32.55 4.95 14.88
CA VAL A 111 32.93 6.08 15.77
C VAL A 111 33.67 5.53 16.99
#